data_AF-A0A0C3BD71-F1
#
_entry.id   AF-A0A0C3BD71-F1
#
_cell.length_a   1.000
_cell.length_b   1.000
_cell.length_c   1.000
_cell.angle_alpha   90.00
_cell.angle_beta   90.00
_cell.angle_gamma   90.00
#
_symmetry.space_group_name_H-M   'P 1'
#
loop_
_entity.id
_entity.type
_entity.pdbx_description
1 polymer ?
#
loop_
_entity_poly.entity_id
_entity_poly.type
_entity_poly.pdbx_seq_one_letter_code
_entity_poly.pdbx_strand_id
1 'polypeptide(L)'
;VNHWAIPRPIWEAMEAAKEAEQRGRSTKKGAQQKLDFKTMTGPCEFTRTGVLHAVAKLIATNNQPLALADNTVFRNSLVAIRPKSTTSDLPTSYNVKVHIHNKFVRHMKQLKLDIVVSLKVRSL
;
A
#
# COMPACT_ATOMS: atom_id res chain seq x y z
N VAL A 1 -32.73 -11.48 -22.20
CA VAL A 1 -31.63 -12.29 -22.77
C VAL A 1 -32.26 -13.47 -23.47
N ASN A 2 -32.17 -13.54 -24.80
CA ASN A 2 -32.95 -14.47 -25.64
C ASN A 2 -32.69 -15.94 -25.28
N HIS A 3 -33.72 -16.63 -24.82
CA HIS A 3 -33.70 -18.01 -24.28
C HIS A 3 -33.71 -19.11 -25.36
N TRP A 4 -33.35 -18.80 -26.61
CA TRP A 4 -33.64 -19.66 -27.77
C TRP A 4 -32.44 -20.48 -28.26
N ALA A 5 -31.30 -20.45 -27.57
CA ALA A 5 -30.06 -21.08 -28.04
C ALA A 5 -29.68 -22.40 -27.34
N ILE A 6 -30.47 -22.85 -26.35
CA ILE A 6 -30.16 -24.08 -25.60
C ILE A 6 -31.19 -25.15 -26.00
N PRO A 7 -30.77 -26.26 -26.64
CA PRO A 7 -31.63 -27.40 -26.91
C PRO A 7 -32.36 -27.86 -25.63
N ARG A 8 -33.67 -28.12 -25.72
CA ARG A 8 -34.52 -28.49 -24.57
C ARG A 8 -33.94 -29.57 -23.66
N PRO A 9 -33.32 -30.65 -24.16
CA PRO A 9 -32.74 -31.68 -23.29
C PRO A 9 -31.62 -31.14 -22.39
N ILE A 10 -30.84 -30.18 -22.91
CA ILE A 10 -29.73 -29.54 -22.18
C ILE A 10 -30.28 -28.55 -21.16
N TRP A 11 -31.34 -27.81 -21.51
CA TRP A 11 -32.03 -26.93 -20.59
C TRP A 11 -32.60 -27.70 -19.40
N GLU A 12 -33.30 -28.79 -19.66
CA GLU A 12 -33.91 -29.64 -18.63
C GLU A 12 -32.85 -30.22 -17.69
N ALA A 13 -31.71 -30.66 -18.24
CA ALA A 13 -30.57 -31.10 -17.43
C ALA A 13 -29.96 -29.97 -16.60
N MET A 14 -29.86 -28.75 -17.14
CA MET A 14 -29.35 -27.58 -16.42
C MET A 14 -30.30 -27.13 -15.30
N GLU A 15 -31.60 -27.07 -15.54
CA GLU A 15 -32.58 -26.71 -14.50
C GLU A 15 -32.66 -27.79 -13.43
N ALA A 16 -32.62 -29.07 -13.79
CA ALA A 16 -32.52 -30.16 -12.81
C ALA A 16 -31.24 -30.08 -11.97
N ALA A 17 -30.10 -29.76 -12.58
CA ALA A 17 -28.84 -29.56 -11.86
C ALA A 17 -28.88 -28.34 -10.93
N LYS A 18 -29.53 -27.25 -11.36
CA LYS A 18 -29.71 -26.02 -10.58
C LYS A 18 -30.69 -26.21 -9.42
N GLU A 19 -31.76 -26.98 -9.62
CA GLU A 19 -32.68 -27.38 -8.54
C GLU A 19 -31.98 -28.29 -7.52
N ALA A 20 -31.17 -29.25 -7.98
CA ALA A 20 -30.35 -30.08 -7.09
C ALA A 20 -29.32 -29.25 -6.31
N GLU A 21 -28.69 -28.27 -6.96
CA GLU A 21 -27.74 -27.35 -6.33
C GLU A 21 -28.44 -26.40 -5.34
N GLN A 22 -29.66 -25.92 -5.64
CA GLN A 22 -30.46 -25.08 -4.73
C GLN A 22 -30.93 -25.86 -3.48
N ARG A 23 -31.36 -27.12 -3.64
CA ARG A 23 -31.71 -27.98 -2.50
C ARG A 23 -30.51 -28.28 -1.59
N GLY A 24 -29.28 -28.28 -2.13
CA GLY A 24 -28.03 -28.43 -1.37
C GLY A 24 -27.37 -27.13 -0.89
N ARG A 25 -27.85 -25.94 -1.32
CA ARG A 25 -27.16 -24.64 -1.12
C ARG A 25 -27.59 -23.82 0.08
N SER A 26 -28.56 -24.26 0.89
CA SER A 26 -28.99 -23.48 2.06
C SER A 26 -27.87 -23.24 3.11
N THR A 27 -26.71 -23.91 2.99
CA THR A 27 -25.55 -23.72 3.89
C THR A 27 -24.17 -23.53 3.24
N LYS A 28 -24.04 -23.61 1.90
CA LYS A 28 -22.73 -23.46 1.25
C LYS A 28 -22.71 -22.27 0.29
N LYS A 29 -22.27 -21.11 0.81
CA LYS A 29 -21.77 -20.01 -0.01
C LYS A 29 -20.73 -20.60 -0.97
N GLY A 30 -20.90 -20.39 -2.27
CA GLY A 30 -19.96 -20.86 -3.30
C GLY A 30 -18.55 -20.47 -2.89
N ALA A 31 -17.70 -21.46 -2.63
CA ALA A 31 -16.34 -21.23 -2.21
C ALA A 31 -15.62 -20.54 -3.37
N GLN A 32 -15.32 -19.25 -3.19
CA GLN A 32 -14.36 -18.55 -4.03
C GLN A 32 -13.11 -19.43 -4.11
N GLN A 33 -12.63 -19.72 -5.33
CA GLN A 33 -11.42 -20.51 -5.53
C GLN A 33 -10.31 -19.90 -4.67
N LYS A 34 -9.84 -20.65 -3.66
CA LYS A 34 -8.71 -20.23 -2.85
C LYS A 34 -7.50 -20.24 -3.78
N LEU A 35 -7.03 -19.04 -4.14
CA LEU A 35 -5.71 -18.88 -4.71
C LEU A 35 -4.72 -19.23 -3.58
N ASP A 36 -3.89 -20.25 -3.78
CA ASP A 36 -2.89 -20.73 -2.82
C ASP A 36 -1.70 -19.77 -2.71
N PHE A 37 -1.95 -18.48 -2.49
CA PHE A 37 -0.89 -17.56 -2.14
C PHE A 37 -0.53 -17.73 -0.67
N LYS A 38 0.75 -17.91 -0.40
CA LYS A 38 1.28 -17.83 0.96
C LYS A 38 1.06 -16.39 1.46
N THR A 39 0.13 -16.19 2.38
CA THR A 39 -0.06 -14.90 3.06
C THR A 39 1.29 -14.50 3.66
N MET A 40 1.95 -13.51 3.05
CA MET A 40 3.17 -12.95 3.60
C MET A 40 2.80 -12.11 4.82
N THR A 41 2.82 -12.73 5.99
CA THR A 41 2.77 -12.05 7.29
C THR A 41 4.15 -11.46 7.59
N GLY A 42 4.65 -10.62 6.68
CA GLY A 42 5.80 -9.76 6.99
C GLY A 42 5.35 -8.63 7.92
N PRO A 43 6.25 -8.03 8.71
CA PRO A 43 5.95 -6.81 9.44
C PRO A 43 5.80 -5.67 8.44
N CYS A 44 4.62 -5.59 7.82
CA CYS A 44 4.17 -4.42 7.09
C CYS A 44 3.60 -3.43 8.12
N GLU A 45 4.45 -3.02 9.06
CA GLU A 45 4.08 -2.00 10.02
C GLU A 45 4.10 -0.66 9.30
N PHE A 46 2.96 -0.31 8.72
CA PHE A 46 2.64 1.04 8.28
C PHE A 46 2.58 1.95 9.50
N THR A 47 3.76 2.30 10.01
CA THR A 47 3.98 3.28 11.05
C THR A 47 3.89 4.67 10.45
N ARG A 48 3.39 5.64 11.22
CA ARG A 48 3.36 7.06 10.81
C ARG A 48 4.74 7.55 10.36
N THR A 49 5.78 7.14 11.08
CA THR A 49 7.18 7.46 10.75
C THR A 49 7.64 6.82 9.45
N GLY A 50 7.25 5.56 9.19
CA GLY A 50 7.52 4.86 7.94
C GLY A 50 6.88 5.54 6.74
N VAL A 51 5.61 5.93 6.84
CA VAL A 51 4.90 6.67 5.78
C VAL A 51 5.56 8.02 5.52
N LEU A 52 5.85 8.78 6.59
CA LEU A 52 6.55 10.06 6.47
C LEU A 52 7.90 9.91 5.77
N HIS A 53 8.67 8.88 6.12
CA HIS A 53 9.96 8.60 5.50
C HIS A 53 9.83 8.22 4.03
N ALA A 54 8.87 7.36 3.69
CA ALA A 54 8.62 6.92 2.32
C ALA A 54 8.18 8.08 1.42
N VAL A 55 7.24 8.91 1.88
CA VAL A 55 6.77 10.10 1.14
C VAL A 55 7.87 11.14 1.02
N ALA A 56 8.66 11.38 2.07
CA ALA A 56 9.82 12.27 1.98
C ALA A 56 10.87 11.77 0.98
N LYS A 57 11.13 10.45 0.94
CA LYS A 57 12.04 9.84 -0.03
C LYS A 57 11.50 10.01 -1.46
N LEU A 58 10.23 9.68 -1.69
CA LEU A 58 9.56 9.85 -2.99
C LEU A 58 9.73 11.29 -3.51
N ILE A 59 9.42 12.27 -2.67
CA ILE A 59 9.48 13.68 -3.04
C ILE A 59 10.92 14.11 -3.38
N ALA A 60 11.88 13.72 -2.54
CA ALA A 60 13.28 14.10 -2.73
C ALA A 60 13.93 13.41 -3.94
N THR A 61 13.66 12.13 -4.19
CA THR A 61 14.29 11.39 -5.30
C THR A 61 13.69 11.73 -6.64
N ASN A 62 12.38 12.03 -6.70
CA ASN A 62 11.68 12.30 -7.94
C ASN A 62 11.47 13.81 -8.20
N ASN A 63 12.15 14.67 -7.45
CA ASN A 63 12.05 16.13 -7.54
C ASN A 63 10.59 16.64 -7.57
N GLN A 64 9.74 16.07 -6.73
CA GLN A 64 8.33 16.45 -6.66
C GLN A 64 8.15 17.68 -5.75
N PRO A 65 7.08 18.48 -5.93
CA PRO A 65 6.80 19.58 -5.03
C PRO A 65 6.41 19.07 -3.63
N LEU A 66 6.83 19.76 -2.58
CA LEU A 66 6.45 19.44 -1.19
C LEU A 66 4.92 19.41 -1.01
N ALA A 67 4.21 20.28 -1.74
CA ALA A 67 2.75 20.37 -1.79
C ALA A 67 2.05 19.06 -2.18
N LEU A 68 2.76 18.10 -2.79
CA LEU A 68 2.23 16.77 -3.07
C LEU A 68 1.75 16.07 -1.79
N ALA A 69 2.41 16.29 -0.65
CA ALA A 69 2.02 15.66 0.61
C ALA A 69 0.64 16.13 1.09
N ASP A 70 0.27 17.39 0.81
CA ASP A 70 -1.04 17.93 1.17
C ASP A 70 -2.11 17.71 0.08
N ASN A 71 -1.72 17.19 -1.09
CA ASN A 71 -2.65 16.95 -2.19
C ASN A 71 -3.72 15.92 -1.79
N THR A 72 -5.00 16.30 -1.94
CA THR A 72 -6.14 15.46 -1.56
C THR A 72 -6.19 14.13 -2.31
N VAL A 73 -5.89 14.12 -3.62
CA VAL A 73 -5.91 12.89 -4.44
C VAL A 73 -4.80 11.94 -3.99
N PHE A 74 -3.61 12.48 -3.72
CA PHE A 74 -2.49 11.72 -3.19
C PHE A 74 -2.80 11.13 -1.81
N ARG A 75 -3.34 11.94 -0.89
CA ARG A 75 -3.76 11.49 0.45
C ARG A 75 -4.87 10.44 0.39
N ASN A 76 -5.85 10.61 -0.49
CA ASN A 76 -6.89 9.62 -0.73
C ASN A 76 -6.30 8.31 -1.25
N SER A 77 -5.27 8.37 -2.09
CA SER A 77 -4.55 7.18 -2.56
C SER A 77 -3.87 6.46 -1.40
N LEU A 78 -3.23 7.19 -0.47
CA LEU A 78 -2.65 6.60 0.75
C LEU A 78 -3.72 5.94 1.63
N VAL A 79 -4.89 6.56 1.77
CA VAL A 79 -6.02 5.99 2.51
C VAL A 79 -6.62 4.78 1.77
N ALA A 80 -6.69 4.78 0.44
CA ALA A 80 -7.17 3.64 -0.32
C ALA A 80 -6.24 2.41 -0.18
N ILE A 81 -4.92 2.65 -0.13
CA ILE A 81 -3.93 1.60 0.15
C ILE A 81 -4.07 1.09 1.59
N ARG A 82 -4.46 1.94 2.54
CA ARG A 82 -4.69 1.55 3.94
C ARG A 82 -5.92 2.25 4.54
N PRO A 83 -7.11 1.63 4.42
CA PRO A 83 -8.39 2.26 4.80
C PRO A 83 -8.51 2.65 6.29
N LYS A 84 -7.69 2.04 7.16
CA LYS A 84 -7.65 2.34 8.60
C LYS A 84 -6.73 3.51 8.97
N SER A 85 -6.10 4.17 7.99
CA SER A 85 -5.22 5.30 8.28
C SER A 85 -6.05 6.50 8.71
N THR A 86 -5.65 7.11 9.83
CA THR A 86 -6.30 8.32 10.33
C THR A 86 -5.67 9.57 9.70
N THR A 87 -6.32 10.72 9.85
CA THR A 87 -5.79 11.99 9.34
C THR A 87 -4.45 12.39 9.96
N SER A 88 -4.18 11.96 11.20
CA SER A 88 -2.93 12.20 11.93
C SER A 88 -1.77 11.29 11.48
N ASP A 89 -2.08 10.19 10.79
CA ASP A 89 -1.10 9.28 10.21
C ASP A 89 -0.58 9.78 8.86
N LEU A 90 -1.34 10.66 8.20
CA LEU A 90 -1.01 11.17 6.87
C LEU A 90 0.05 12.28 6.98
N PRO A 91 1.09 12.24 6.14
CA PRO A 91 2.09 13.30 6.12
C PRO A 91 1.47 14.58 5.57
N THR A 92 1.95 15.71 6.09
CA THR A 92 1.67 17.05 5.55
C THR A 92 2.94 17.62 4.93
N SER A 93 2.83 18.65 4.09
CA SER A 93 4.01 19.30 3.50
C SER A 93 4.96 19.81 4.57
N TYR A 94 4.42 20.32 5.69
CA TYR A 94 5.20 20.76 6.83
C TYR A 94 6.00 19.61 7.46
N ASN A 95 5.34 18.49 7.75
CA ASN A 95 5.98 17.32 8.36
C ASN A 95 7.09 16.79 7.45
N VAL A 96 6.84 16.72 6.14
CA VAL A 96 7.83 16.30 5.14
C VAL A 96 9.02 17.26 5.11
N LYS A 97 8.77 18.57 5.03
CA LYS A 97 9.82 19.61 5.01
C LYS A 97 10.72 19.50 6.24
N VAL A 98 10.13 19.43 7.43
CA VAL A 98 10.88 19.29 8.70
C VAL A 98 11.66 17.98 8.73
N HIS A 99 11.07 16.87 8.28
CA HIS A 99 11.75 15.59 8.21
C HIS A 99 12.98 15.63 7.31
N ILE A 100 12.85 16.18 6.10
CA ILE A 100 13.96 16.34 5.14
C ILE A 100 15.04 17.24 5.73
N HIS A 101 14.67 18.40 6.29
CA HIS A 101 15.61 19.33 6.90
C HIS A 101 16.41 18.67 8.04
N ASN A 102 15.71 18.00 8.96
CA ASN A 102 16.35 17.32 10.08
C ASN A 102 17.30 16.20 9.63
N LYS A 103 16.90 15.44 8.60
CA LYS A 103 17.74 14.38 8.03
C LYS A 103 18.99 14.97 7.37
N PHE A 104 18.85 16.08 6.66
CA PHE A 104 19.97 16.82 6.07
C PHE A 104 20.93 17.34 7.14
N VAL A 105 20.43 18.01 8.17
CA VAL A 105 21.27 18.54 9.27
C VAL A 105 22.03 17.41 9.97
N ARG A 106 21.35 16.28 10.25
CA ARG A 106 22.01 15.10 10.84
C ARG A 106 23.11 14.55 9.92
N HIS A 107 22.83 14.43 8.63
CA HIS A 107 23.81 13.96 7.65
C HIS A 107 25.02 14.89 7.58
N MET A 108 24.81 16.21 7.52
CA MET A 108 25.90 17.19 7.50
C MET A 108 26.75 17.15 8.78
N LYS A 109 26.13 16.95 9.94
CA LYS A 109 26.86 16.77 11.20
C LYS A 109 27.73 15.52 11.17
N GLN A 110 27.17 14.40 10.72
CA GLN A 110 27.92 13.14 10.60
C GLN A 110 29.08 13.28 9.61
N LEU A 111 28.82 13.87 8.44
CA LEU A 111 29.84 14.07 7.41
C LEU A 111 31.02 14.91 7.92
N LYS A 112 30.75 15.96 8.70
CA LYS A 112 31.82 16.76 9.34
C LYS A 112 32.67 15.92 10.28
N LEU A 113 32.04 15.07 11.10
CA LEU A 113 32.77 14.18 12.01
C LEU A 113 33.64 13.18 11.23
N ASP A 114 33.08 12.56 10.19
CA ASP A 114 33.79 11.57 9.36
C ASP A 114 35.01 12.20 8.67
N ILE A 115 34.87 13.42 8.14
CA ILE A 115 35.98 14.17 7.53
C ILE A 115 37.07 14.45 8.56
N VAL A 116 36.72 14.95 9.77
CA VAL A 116 37.70 15.25 10.82
C VAL A 116 38.46 14.00 11.25
N VAL A 117 37.76 12.87 11.45
CA VAL A 117 38.40 11.60 11.79
C VAL A 117 39.36 11.16 10.67
N SER A 118 38.92 11.24 9.41
CA SER A 118 39.75 10.85 8.27
C SER A 118 41.02 11.71 8.12
N LEU A 119 40.95 13.01 8.45
CA LEU A 119 42.11 13.91 8.42
C LEU A 119 43.09 13.58 9.55
N LYS A 120 42.59 13.30 10.76
CA LYS A 120 43.42 12.95 11.92
C LYS A 120 44.16 11.63 11.74
N VAL A 121 43.53 10.65 11.08
CA VAL A 121 44.18 9.36 10.76
C VAL A 121 45.27 9.53 9.69
N ARG A 122 45.13 10.46 8.75
CA ARG A 122 46.13 10.73 7.70
C ARG A 122 47.34 11.56 8.17
N SER A 123 47.24 12.24 9.31
CA SER A 123 48.33 13.04 9.89
C SER A 123 49.24 12.28 10.86
N LEU A 124 48.96 11.00 11.11
CA LEU A 124 49.75 10.08 11.92
C LEU A 124 50.50 9.11 11.01
#